data_AF-A0A925YTZ3-F1
#
_entry.id   AF-A0A925YTZ3-F1
#
_cell.length_a   1.000
_cell.length_b   1.000
_cell.length_c   1.000
_cell.angle_alpha   90.00
_cell.angle_beta   90.00
_cell.angle_gamma   90.00
#
_symmetry.space_group_name_H-M   'P 1'
#
loop_
_entity.id
_entity.type
_entity.pdbx_description
1 polymer ?
#
loop_
_entity_poly.entity_id
_entity_poly.type
_entity_poly.pdbx_seq_one_letter_code
_entity_poly.pdbx_strand_id
1 'polypeptide(L)'
;MPIPSESPSPVVKTDSGDPSPKVWTAGTLTYTSAGLVALFTLLLWGDFAWAMRERSVGQMASWYLKSIEVPNWLFGLLLTSFPALVSFILGPIISMKSDRHRGPRGRRIPFLLMTTPIAAGGMIGLAWTPVLASWLHGLGDPASPLGSWLHAHLGTTAAGARALGWLENPTIVAVVCFAVFWAAFEFATIAGQAVFGGLINDVVPRPLLGRFYGLFRAVSLIDGMIFGFLIMG
;
A
#
# COMPACT_ATOMS: atom_id res chain seq x y z
N MET A 1 32.29 -9.10 78.95
CA MET A 1 31.35 -9.25 77.83
C MET A 1 32.09 -8.91 76.54
N PRO A 2 32.20 -9.82 75.56
CA PRO A 2 32.86 -9.54 74.30
C PRO A 2 31.94 -8.72 73.38
N ILE A 3 32.55 -7.77 72.67
CA ILE A 3 31.90 -6.87 71.71
C ILE A 3 31.51 -7.68 70.45
N PRO A 4 30.30 -7.56 69.89
CA PRO A 4 29.93 -8.27 68.66
C PRO A 4 30.70 -7.72 67.45
N SER A 5 31.26 -8.63 66.65
CA SER A 5 31.92 -8.35 65.37
C SER A 5 30.98 -7.72 64.36
N GLU A 6 31.30 -6.51 63.89
CA GLU A 6 30.63 -5.89 62.74
C GLU A 6 30.83 -6.75 61.48
N SER A 7 29.71 -7.06 60.82
CA SER A 7 29.67 -7.71 59.52
C SER A 7 30.09 -6.69 58.45
N PRO A 8 30.90 -7.04 57.45
CA PRO A 8 31.24 -6.10 56.39
C PRO A 8 29.98 -5.78 55.58
N SER A 9 29.60 -4.50 55.56
CA SER A 9 28.53 -3.99 54.71
C SER A 9 28.85 -4.28 53.23
N PRO A 10 27.84 -4.59 52.38
CA PRO A 10 28.08 -4.84 50.98
C PRO A 10 28.60 -3.55 50.34
N VAL A 11 29.79 -3.61 49.77
CA VAL A 11 30.39 -2.56 48.96
C VAL A 11 29.41 -2.29 47.81
N VAL A 12 28.68 -1.18 47.89
CA VAL A 12 27.97 -0.60 46.76
C VAL A 12 29.04 -0.24 45.73
N LYS A 13 29.17 -1.08 44.69
CA LYS A 13 29.90 -0.71 43.48
C LYS A 13 29.22 0.52 42.92
N THR A 14 29.86 1.66 43.14
CA THR A 14 29.60 2.89 42.41
C THR A 14 30.14 2.64 41.01
N ASP A 15 29.26 2.33 40.06
CA ASP A 15 29.61 2.27 38.64
C ASP A 15 30.07 3.67 38.22
N SER A 16 31.39 3.87 38.23
CA SER A 16 32.07 5.03 37.67
C SER A 16 31.72 5.14 36.19
N GLY A 17 31.09 6.25 35.83
CA GLY A 17 30.58 6.55 34.51
C GLY A 17 31.66 6.59 33.43
N ASP A 18 31.47 5.72 32.45
CA ASP A 18 31.70 6.05 31.06
C ASP A 18 30.34 5.78 30.37
N PRO A 19 29.71 6.75 29.67
CA PRO A 19 28.42 6.51 29.05
C PRO A 19 28.61 5.52 27.91
N SER A 20 28.49 4.23 28.21
CA SER A 20 28.41 3.19 27.19
C SER A 20 27.38 3.65 26.16
N PRO A 21 27.74 3.71 24.87
CA PRO A 21 26.85 4.26 23.86
C PRO A 21 25.53 3.51 23.93
N LYS A 22 24.42 4.23 24.16
CA LYS A 22 23.11 3.62 24.36
C LYS A 22 22.77 2.79 23.12
N VAL A 23 22.83 1.47 23.23
CA VAL A 23 22.51 0.54 22.14
C VAL A 23 21.04 0.15 22.28
N TRP A 24 20.25 0.39 21.24
CA TRP A 24 18.87 -0.09 21.18
C TRP A 24 18.82 -1.40 20.42
N THR A 25 17.99 -2.33 20.90
CA THR A 25 17.83 -3.64 20.26
C THR A 25 16.39 -3.86 19.82
N ALA A 26 16.21 -4.39 18.60
CA ALA A 26 14.94 -4.89 18.10
C ALA A 26 15.16 -6.31 17.56
N GLY A 27 14.80 -7.31 18.36
CA GLY A 27 15.10 -8.72 18.04
C GLY A 27 16.61 -8.95 17.96
N THR A 28 17.11 -9.33 16.78
CA THR A 28 18.54 -9.55 16.50
C THR A 28 19.30 -8.31 16.03
N LEU A 29 18.61 -7.17 15.83
CA LEU A 29 19.20 -5.94 15.31
C LEU A 29 19.62 -5.03 16.45
N THR A 30 20.87 -4.59 16.43
CA THR A 30 21.43 -3.60 17.36
C THR A 30 21.63 -2.28 16.62
N TYR A 31 21.10 -1.20 17.19
CA TYR A 31 21.15 0.13 16.59
C TYR A 31 21.96 1.07 17.46
N THR A 32 22.79 1.87 16.79
CA THR A 32 23.30 3.12 17.34
C THR A 32 22.22 4.20 17.26
N SER A 33 22.41 5.31 17.98
CA SER A 33 21.50 6.47 17.91
C SER A 33 21.34 6.99 16.47
N ALA A 34 22.44 7.09 15.72
CA ALA A 34 22.43 7.53 14.32
C ALA A 34 21.69 6.52 13.41
N GLY A 35 21.91 5.22 13.60
CA GLY A 35 21.21 4.18 12.83
C GLY A 35 19.70 4.18 13.08
N LEU A 36 19.28 4.46 14.31
CA LEU A 36 17.88 4.57 14.69
C LEU A 36 17.19 5.80 14.04
N VAL A 37 17.89 6.94 13.98
CA VAL A 37 17.36 8.14 13.30
C VAL A 37 17.20 7.88 11.80
N ALA A 38 18.22 7.31 11.15
CA ALA A 38 18.15 6.96 9.73
C ALA A 38 17.00 5.97 9.44
N LEU A 39 16.82 4.97 10.31
CA LEU A 39 15.69 4.05 10.24
C LEU A 39 14.35 4.78 10.34
N PHE A 40 14.21 5.69 11.31
CA PHE A 40 12.97 6.45 11.50
C PHE A 40 12.67 7.32 10.27
N THR A 41 13.67 8.03 9.74
CA THR A 41 13.53 8.81 8.51
C THR A 41 13.09 7.95 7.34
N LEU A 42 13.69 6.77 7.16
CA LEU A 42 13.33 5.86 6.07
C LEU A 42 11.90 5.33 6.21
N LEU A 43 11.49 4.95 7.43
CA LEU A 43 10.13 4.45 7.66
C LEU A 43 9.09 5.57 7.53
N LEU A 44 9.37 6.77 8.03
CA LEU A 44 8.51 7.94 7.83
C LEU A 44 8.39 8.31 6.36
N TRP A 45 9.46 8.19 5.58
CA TRP A 45 9.40 8.37 4.13
C TRP A 45 8.47 7.36 3.45
N GLY A 46 8.49 6.11 3.90
CA GLY A 46 7.55 5.09 3.45
C GLY A 46 6.10 5.43 3.80
N ASP A 47 5.84 5.89 5.03
CA ASP A 47 4.51 6.33 5.48
C ASP A 47 4.00 7.54 4.70
N PHE A 48 4.88 8.50 4.43
CA PHE A 48 4.61 9.66 3.58
C PHE A 48 4.14 9.24 2.18
N ALA A 49 4.84 8.30 1.54
CA ALA A 49 4.44 7.78 0.23
C ALA A 49 3.05 7.11 0.27
N TRP A 50 2.76 6.36 1.34
CA TRP A 50 1.44 5.78 1.57
C TRP A 50 0.36 6.82 1.78
N ALA A 51 0.64 7.83 2.60
CA ALA A 51 -0.23 8.96 2.88
C ALA A 51 -0.59 9.73 1.60
N MET A 52 0.39 10.00 0.74
CA MET A 52 0.20 10.66 -0.55
C MET A 52 -0.61 9.81 -1.52
N ARG A 53 -0.33 8.51 -1.60
CA ARG A 53 -1.10 7.57 -2.43
C ARG A 53 -2.59 7.59 -2.03
N GLU A 54 -2.89 7.44 -0.75
CA GLU A 54 -4.27 7.33 -0.26
C GLU A 54 -5.11 8.57 -0.57
N ARG A 55 -4.47 9.75 -0.48
CA ARG A 55 -5.13 11.05 -0.76
C ARG A 55 -5.31 11.32 -2.24
N SER A 56 -4.34 10.92 -3.07
CA SER A 56 -4.37 11.19 -4.51
C SER A 56 -5.21 10.18 -5.29
N VAL A 57 -4.93 8.88 -5.14
CA VAL A 57 -5.48 7.84 -6.01
C VAL A 57 -6.98 7.65 -5.78
N GLY A 58 -7.43 7.65 -4.52
CA GLY A 58 -8.85 7.50 -4.19
C GLY A 58 -9.72 8.66 -4.72
N GLN A 59 -9.23 9.90 -4.61
CA GLN A 59 -9.92 11.07 -5.14
C GLN A 59 -9.95 11.05 -6.68
N MET A 60 -8.82 10.75 -7.32
CA MET A 60 -8.73 10.67 -8.78
C MET A 60 -9.63 9.56 -9.35
N ALA A 61 -9.65 8.39 -8.72
CA ALA A 61 -10.55 7.29 -9.07
C ALA A 61 -12.02 7.69 -8.96
N SER A 62 -12.38 8.38 -7.86
CA SER A 62 -13.73 8.88 -7.66
C SER A 62 -14.14 9.91 -8.71
N TRP A 63 -13.24 10.83 -9.05
CA TRP A 63 -13.45 11.84 -10.08
C TRP A 63 -13.63 11.20 -11.46
N TYR A 64 -12.76 10.25 -11.83
CA TYR A 64 -12.81 9.57 -13.12
C TYR A 64 -14.13 8.80 -13.32
N LEU A 65 -14.55 7.99 -12.34
CA LEU A 65 -15.81 7.25 -12.43
C LEU A 65 -17.04 8.17 -12.50
N LYS A 66 -17.00 9.33 -11.84
CA LYS A 66 -18.06 10.33 -11.97
C LYS A 66 -18.04 11.01 -13.35
N SER A 67 -16.87 11.26 -13.92
CA SER A 67 -16.73 11.91 -15.22
C SER A 67 -17.31 11.07 -16.38
N ILE A 68 -17.28 9.75 -16.26
CA ILE A 68 -17.89 8.83 -17.23
C ILE A 68 -19.34 8.43 -16.85
N GLU A 69 -19.95 9.15 -15.91
CA GLU A 69 -21.34 9.01 -15.45
C GLU A 69 -21.70 7.59 -14.97
N VAL A 70 -20.78 6.92 -14.25
CA VAL A 70 -21.05 5.57 -13.70
C VAL A 70 -22.24 5.60 -12.73
N PRO A 71 -23.17 4.62 -12.83
CA PRO A 71 -24.26 4.47 -11.86
C PRO A 71 -23.76 4.33 -10.42
N ASN A 72 -24.47 4.92 -9.46
CA ASN A 72 -24.05 4.98 -8.05
C ASN A 72 -23.83 3.58 -7.42
N TRP A 73 -24.58 2.55 -7.85
CA TRP A 73 -24.38 1.18 -7.38
C TRP A 73 -23.03 0.60 -7.81
N LEU A 74 -22.60 0.90 -9.04
CA LEU A 74 -21.33 0.42 -9.59
C LEU A 74 -20.15 1.22 -9.02
N PHE A 75 -20.33 2.52 -8.83
CA PHE A 75 -19.40 3.38 -8.10
C PHE A 75 -19.14 2.83 -6.69
N GLY A 76 -20.21 2.54 -5.93
CA GLY A 76 -20.11 1.96 -4.60
C GLY A 76 -19.46 0.57 -4.61
N LEU A 77 -19.82 -0.27 -5.59
CA LEU A 77 -19.23 -1.60 -5.75
C LEU A 77 -17.71 -1.52 -5.95
N LEU A 78 -17.24 -0.68 -6.88
CA LEU A 78 -15.83 -0.58 -7.24
C LEU A 78 -14.97 0.08 -6.16
N LEU A 79 -15.45 1.17 -5.55
CA LEU A 79 -14.62 1.94 -4.60
C LEU A 79 -14.73 1.49 -3.16
N THR A 80 -15.78 0.74 -2.79
CA THR A 80 -15.95 0.31 -1.39
C THR A 80 -16.04 -1.20 -1.25
N SER A 81 -16.97 -1.84 -1.94
CA SER A 81 -17.25 -3.28 -1.75
C SER A 81 -16.10 -4.16 -2.25
N PHE A 82 -15.53 -3.81 -3.41
CA PHE A 82 -14.43 -4.54 -4.00
C PHE A 82 -13.14 -4.46 -3.13
N PRO A 83 -12.63 -3.28 -2.74
CA PRO A 83 -11.49 -3.18 -1.82
C PRO A 83 -11.73 -3.88 -0.49
N ALA A 84 -12.95 -3.79 0.07
CA ALA A 84 -13.30 -4.47 1.30
C ALA A 84 -13.26 -5.99 1.17
N LEU A 85 -13.80 -6.54 0.07
CA LEU A 85 -13.77 -7.97 -0.22
C LEU A 85 -12.32 -8.46 -0.40
N VAL A 86 -11.53 -7.73 -1.17
CA VAL A 86 -10.12 -8.03 -1.39
C VAL A 86 -9.35 -7.97 -0.07
N SER A 87 -9.61 -6.98 0.78
CA SER A 87 -8.99 -6.84 2.11
C SER A 87 -9.37 -7.98 3.05
N PHE A 88 -10.64 -8.36 3.06
CA PHE A 88 -11.17 -9.45 3.87
C PHE A 88 -10.52 -10.79 3.51
N ILE A 89 -10.29 -11.05 2.22
CA ILE A 89 -9.69 -12.30 1.75
C ILE A 89 -8.15 -12.25 1.86
N LEU A 90 -7.53 -11.22 1.30
CA LEU A 90 -6.07 -11.15 1.18
C LEU A 90 -5.38 -10.76 2.48
N GLY A 91 -5.99 -9.90 3.30
CA GLY A 91 -5.39 -9.43 4.55
C GLY A 91 -4.89 -10.58 5.42
N PRO A 92 -5.75 -11.56 5.78
CA PRO A 92 -5.36 -12.73 6.56
C PRO A 92 -4.32 -13.62 5.84
N ILE A 93 -4.52 -13.88 4.54
CA ILE A 93 -3.65 -14.78 3.76
C ILE A 93 -2.23 -14.21 3.69
N ILE A 94 -2.10 -12.93 3.38
CA ILE A 94 -0.80 -12.27 3.22
C ILE A 94 -0.12 -12.08 4.57
N SER A 95 -0.88 -11.75 5.62
CA SER A 95 -0.34 -11.71 6.99
C SER A 95 0.28 -13.06 7.37
N MET A 96 -0.47 -14.16 7.21
CA MET A 96 0.01 -15.51 7.55
C MET A 96 1.19 -15.97 6.67
N LYS A 97 1.13 -15.70 5.36
CA LYS A 97 2.18 -16.09 4.41
C LYS A 97 3.46 -15.31 4.62
N SER A 98 3.35 -13.99 4.84
CA SER A 98 4.50 -13.14 5.14
C SER A 98 5.15 -13.55 6.45
N ASP A 99 4.38 -13.95 7.47
CA ASP A 99 4.91 -14.36 8.77
C ASP A 99 5.66 -15.70 8.76
N ARG A 100 5.28 -16.61 7.85
CA ARG A 100 5.93 -17.92 7.71
C ARG A 100 7.18 -17.90 6.84
N HIS A 101 7.42 -16.83 6.08
CA HIS A 101 8.56 -16.76 5.17
C HIS A 101 9.86 -16.48 5.92
N ARG A 102 10.88 -17.32 5.70
CA ARG A 102 12.23 -17.15 6.25
C ARG A 102 13.23 -17.14 5.11
N GLY A 103 13.54 -15.95 4.61
CA GLY A 103 14.51 -15.74 3.53
C GLY A 103 15.75 -14.95 4.00
N PRO A 104 16.81 -14.91 3.16
CA PRO A 104 18.07 -14.23 3.48
C PRO A 104 17.91 -12.70 3.60
N ARG A 105 16.91 -12.10 2.95
CA ARG A 105 16.58 -10.67 3.04
C ARG A 105 15.53 -10.36 4.12
N GLY A 106 15.35 -11.27 5.08
CA GLY A 106 14.34 -11.16 6.13
C GLY A 106 12.96 -11.62 5.71
N ARG A 107 12.00 -11.47 6.65
CA ARG A 107 10.64 -12.02 6.54
C ARG A 107 9.70 -11.20 5.65
N ARG A 108 9.75 -9.88 5.78
CA ARG A 108 8.73 -8.94 5.24
C ARG A 108 9.23 -8.09 4.05
N ILE A 109 10.53 -7.80 3.97
CA ILE A 109 11.13 -7.00 2.89
C ILE A 109 10.93 -7.62 1.49
N PRO A 110 11.11 -8.95 1.28
CA PRO A 110 10.90 -9.54 -0.06
C PRO A 110 9.47 -9.35 -0.59
N PHE A 111 8.47 -9.41 0.29
CA PHE A 111 7.08 -9.19 -0.09
C PHE A 111 6.84 -7.73 -0.47
N LEU A 112 7.37 -6.77 0.28
CA LEU A 112 7.27 -5.35 -0.06
C LEU A 112 7.93 -5.03 -1.40
N LEU A 113 9.11 -5.60 -1.67
CA LEU A 113 9.80 -5.40 -2.94
C LEU A 113 9.03 -5.98 -4.14
N MET A 114 8.21 -7.01 -3.93
CA MET A 114 7.36 -7.57 -4.97
C MET A 114 6.04 -6.81 -5.14
N THR A 115 5.44 -6.32 -4.06
CA THR A 115 4.15 -5.60 -4.14
C THR A 115 4.31 -4.15 -4.60
N THR A 116 5.41 -3.49 -4.27
CA THR A 116 5.69 -2.10 -4.68
C THR A 116 5.65 -1.87 -6.20
N PRO A 117 6.34 -2.67 -7.05
CA PRO A 117 6.27 -2.48 -8.50
C PRO A 117 4.89 -2.80 -9.07
N ILE A 118 4.14 -3.72 -8.46
CA ILE A 118 2.76 -4.02 -8.87
C ILE A 118 1.85 -2.83 -8.51
N ALA A 119 2.00 -2.24 -7.32
CA ALA A 119 1.25 -1.05 -6.92
C ALA A 119 1.57 0.14 -7.84
N ALA A 120 2.86 0.37 -8.12
CA ALA A 120 3.29 1.43 -9.03
C ALA A 120 2.75 1.19 -10.46
N GLY A 121 2.85 -0.04 -10.97
CA GLY A 121 2.28 -0.43 -12.26
C GLY A 121 0.76 -0.26 -12.31
N GLY A 122 0.06 -0.59 -11.23
CA GLY A 122 -1.38 -0.37 -11.08
C GLY A 122 -1.74 1.12 -11.10
N MET A 123 -0.98 1.98 -10.41
CA MET A 123 -1.17 3.44 -10.46
C MET A 123 -0.91 4.01 -11.85
N ILE A 124 0.17 3.58 -12.52
CA ILE A 124 0.48 3.99 -13.89
C ILE A 124 -0.64 3.54 -14.83
N GLY A 125 -1.12 2.30 -14.68
CA GLY A 125 -2.25 1.76 -15.45
C GLY A 125 -3.53 2.56 -15.22
N LEU A 126 -3.84 2.92 -13.97
CA LEU A 126 -4.97 3.78 -13.63
C LEU A 126 -4.87 5.15 -14.31
N ALA A 127 -3.68 5.77 -14.31
CA ALA A 127 -3.45 7.04 -15.00
C ALA A 127 -3.60 6.91 -16.53
N TRP A 128 -3.25 5.76 -17.10
CA TRP A 128 -3.35 5.49 -18.54
C TRP A 128 -4.71 4.94 -19.00
N THR A 129 -5.62 4.66 -18.06
CA THR A 129 -6.97 4.14 -18.34
C THR A 129 -7.71 4.85 -19.47
N PRO A 130 -7.83 6.20 -19.52
CA PRO A 130 -8.58 6.85 -20.59
C PRO A 130 -7.97 6.60 -21.98
N VAL A 131 -6.63 6.53 -22.06
CA VAL A 131 -5.93 6.24 -23.31
C VAL A 131 -6.19 4.80 -23.73
N LEU A 132 -5.99 3.83 -22.83
CA LEU A 132 -6.26 2.42 -23.13
C LEU A 132 -7.72 2.16 -23.51
N ALA A 133 -8.66 2.81 -22.83
CA ALA A 133 -10.08 2.67 -23.11
C ALA A 133 -10.42 3.21 -24.51
N SER A 134 -9.87 4.35 -24.91
CA SER A 134 -10.07 4.90 -26.26
C SER A 134 -9.47 4.01 -27.35
N TRP A 135 -8.28 3.43 -27.11
CA TRP A 135 -7.64 2.49 -28.02
C TRP A 135 -8.47 1.20 -28.17
N LEU A 136 -8.94 0.64 -27.06
CA LEU A 136 -9.75 -0.59 -27.05
C LEU A 136 -11.13 -0.37 -27.69
N HIS A 137 -11.74 0.79 -27.46
CA HIS A 137 -12.97 1.17 -28.13
C HIS A 137 -12.77 1.29 -29.65
N GLY A 138 -11.67 1.92 -30.09
CA GLY A 138 -11.33 2.01 -31.52
C GLY A 138 -11.06 0.66 -32.20
N LEU A 139 -10.68 -0.38 -31.44
CA LEU A 139 -10.56 -1.76 -31.94
C LEU A 139 -11.90 -2.49 -32.05
N GLY A 140 -12.91 -2.09 -31.26
CA GLY A 140 -14.26 -2.64 -31.29
C GLY A 140 -15.20 -1.94 -32.28
N ASP A 141 -14.83 -0.75 -32.76
CA ASP A 141 -15.62 0.04 -33.72
C ASP A 141 -15.72 -0.68 -35.08
N PRO A 142 -16.94 -0.91 -35.61
CA PRO A 142 -17.17 -1.45 -36.96
C PRO A 142 -16.44 -0.69 -38.08
N ALA A 143 -16.12 0.59 -37.87
CA ALA A 143 -15.38 1.41 -38.84
C ALA A 143 -13.89 1.02 -38.95
N SER A 144 -13.35 0.28 -37.98
CA SER A 144 -11.96 -0.18 -38.02
C SER A 144 -11.82 -1.47 -38.84
N PRO A 145 -10.69 -1.68 -39.55
CA PRO A 145 -10.45 -2.91 -40.33
C PRO A 145 -10.50 -4.18 -39.47
N LEU A 146 -10.10 -4.06 -38.20
CA LEU A 146 -10.06 -5.16 -37.25
C LEU A 146 -11.43 -5.36 -36.57
N GLY A 147 -12.16 -4.28 -36.28
CA GLY A 147 -13.52 -4.33 -35.73
C GLY A 147 -14.54 -4.89 -36.72
N SER A 148 -14.49 -4.50 -37.99
CA SER A 148 -15.30 -5.10 -39.06
C SER A 148 -15.03 -6.60 -39.24
N TRP A 149 -13.76 -7.03 -39.16
CA TRP A 149 -13.40 -8.45 -39.15
C TRP A 149 -13.96 -9.18 -37.92
N LEU A 150 -13.88 -8.56 -36.74
CA LEU A 150 -14.43 -9.08 -35.48
C LEU A 150 -15.95 -9.22 -35.54
N HIS A 151 -16.67 -8.22 -36.06
CA HIS A 151 -18.11 -8.27 -36.28
C HIS A 151 -18.50 -9.32 -37.32
N ALA A 152 -17.71 -9.49 -38.39
CA ALA A 152 -17.95 -10.51 -39.40
C ALA A 152 -17.77 -11.95 -38.89
N HIS A 153 -16.84 -12.19 -37.95
CA HIS A 153 -16.56 -13.53 -37.44
C HIS A 153 -17.29 -13.84 -36.12
N LEU A 154 -17.27 -12.92 -35.15
CA LEU A 154 -17.91 -13.07 -33.84
C LEU A 154 -19.38 -12.63 -33.81
N GLY A 155 -19.82 -11.75 -34.72
CA GLY A 155 -21.23 -11.34 -34.82
C GLY A 155 -22.17 -12.45 -35.32
N THR A 156 -21.62 -13.53 -35.90
CA THR A 156 -22.39 -14.70 -36.37
C THR A 156 -22.99 -15.51 -35.22
N THR A 157 -22.43 -15.39 -34.01
CA THR A 157 -22.88 -16.10 -32.82
C THR A 157 -23.58 -15.13 -31.87
N ALA A 158 -24.74 -15.50 -31.31
CA ALA A 158 -25.49 -14.64 -30.38
C ALA A 158 -24.67 -14.17 -29.17
N ALA A 159 -23.71 -14.97 -28.71
CA ALA A 159 -22.78 -14.61 -27.64
C ALA A 159 -21.73 -13.56 -28.08
N GLY A 160 -21.22 -13.68 -29.32
CA GLY A 160 -20.22 -12.76 -29.84
C GLY A 160 -20.82 -11.40 -30.22
N ALA A 161 -22.04 -11.36 -30.76
CA ALA A 161 -22.78 -10.11 -30.97
C ALA A 161 -23.04 -9.36 -29.65
N ARG A 162 -23.33 -10.08 -28.55
CA ARG A 162 -23.45 -9.48 -27.22
C ARG A 162 -22.12 -8.96 -26.71
N ALA A 163 -21.02 -9.71 -26.85
CA ALA A 163 -19.69 -9.26 -26.43
C ALA A 163 -19.24 -8.02 -27.21
N LEU A 164 -19.54 -7.95 -28.51
CA LEU A 164 -19.25 -6.79 -29.36
C LEU A 164 -20.05 -5.55 -28.93
N GLY A 165 -21.33 -5.69 -28.61
CA GLY A 165 -22.13 -4.57 -28.07
C GLY A 165 -21.61 -4.02 -26.73
N TRP A 166 -20.84 -4.79 -25.97
CA TRP A 166 -20.17 -4.31 -24.75
C TRP A 166 -18.87 -3.56 -25.07
N LEU A 167 -18.17 -3.96 -26.15
CA LEU A 167 -16.97 -3.28 -26.65
C LEU A 167 -17.28 -1.97 -27.38
N GLU A 168 -18.47 -1.87 -27.98
CA GLU A 168 -18.98 -0.65 -28.61
C GLU A 168 -19.35 0.44 -27.59
N ASN A 169 -19.65 0.07 -26.35
CA ASN A 169 -20.02 1.07 -25.35
C ASN A 169 -18.76 1.67 -24.69
N PRO A 170 -18.44 2.95 -24.93
CA PRO A 170 -17.20 3.56 -24.44
C PRO A 170 -17.12 3.57 -22.91
N THR A 171 -18.26 3.74 -22.22
CA THR A 171 -18.33 3.72 -20.77
C THR A 171 -18.03 2.33 -20.22
N ILE A 172 -18.56 1.26 -20.83
CA ILE A 172 -18.29 -0.12 -20.37
C ILE A 172 -16.81 -0.46 -20.53
N VAL A 173 -16.21 -0.14 -21.68
CA VAL A 173 -14.78 -0.37 -21.93
C VAL A 173 -13.93 0.40 -20.92
N ALA A 174 -14.23 1.68 -20.68
CA ALA A 174 -13.54 2.51 -19.71
C ALA A 174 -13.63 1.96 -18.27
N VAL A 175 -14.82 1.50 -17.86
CA VAL A 175 -15.05 0.90 -16.54
C VAL A 175 -14.29 -0.42 -16.40
N VAL A 176 -14.28 -1.28 -17.43
CA VAL A 176 -13.57 -2.57 -17.38
C VAL A 176 -12.06 -2.34 -17.30
N CYS A 177 -11.52 -1.43 -18.11
CA CYS A 177 -10.10 -1.05 -18.04
C CYS A 177 -9.74 -0.52 -16.65
N PHE A 178 -10.54 0.42 -16.13
CA PHE A 178 -10.38 0.94 -14.79
C PHE A 178 -10.40 -0.19 -13.75
N ALA A 179 -11.40 -1.07 -13.80
CA ALA A 179 -11.59 -2.14 -12.83
C ALA A 179 -10.41 -3.12 -12.80
N VAL A 180 -9.80 -3.44 -13.95
CA VAL A 180 -8.62 -4.33 -14.01
C VAL A 180 -7.41 -3.69 -13.33
N PHE A 181 -7.09 -2.43 -13.65
CA PHE A 181 -5.96 -1.74 -13.04
C PHE A 181 -6.22 -1.40 -11.57
N TRP A 182 -7.45 -1.04 -11.23
CA TRP A 182 -7.92 -0.83 -9.86
C TRP A 182 -7.76 -2.11 -9.04
N ALA A 183 -8.16 -3.27 -9.58
CA ALA A 183 -8.00 -4.55 -8.92
C ALA A 183 -6.54 -4.91 -8.65
N ALA A 184 -5.66 -4.73 -9.64
CA ALA A 184 -4.23 -4.98 -9.48
C ALA A 184 -3.60 -4.05 -8.43
N PHE A 185 -4.00 -2.77 -8.46
CA PHE A 185 -3.56 -1.77 -7.49
C PHE A 185 -4.04 -2.09 -6.08
N GLU A 186 -5.33 -2.36 -5.88
CA GLU A 186 -5.91 -2.72 -4.58
C GLU A 186 -5.25 -3.98 -4.00
N PHE A 187 -5.07 -5.02 -4.82
CA PHE A 187 -4.35 -6.24 -4.43
C PHE A 187 -2.97 -5.92 -3.86
N ALA A 188 -2.17 -5.16 -4.62
CA ALA A 188 -0.80 -4.85 -4.25
C ALA A 188 -0.72 -3.97 -3.00
N THR A 189 -1.71 -3.12 -2.81
CA THR A 189 -1.66 -2.08 -1.79
C THR A 189 -2.19 -2.56 -0.45
N ILE A 190 -3.25 -3.37 -0.46
CA ILE A 190 -3.69 -4.14 0.71
C ILE A 190 -2.55 -5.04 1.20
N ALA A 191 -1.89 -5.74 0.27
CA ALA A 191 -0.71 -6.55 0.57
C ALA A 191 0.42 -5.72 1.19
N GLY A 192 0.74 -4.59 0.57
CA GLY A 192 1.79 -3.68 1.01
C GLY A 192 1.54 -3.12 2.41
N GLN A 193 0.30 -2.70 2.71
CA GLN A 193 -0.09 -2.17 4.01
C GLN A 193 0.10 -3.19 5.14
N ALA A 194 -0.42 -4.42 4.95
CA ALA A 194 -0.30 -5.47 5.96
C ALA A 194 1.17 -5.80 6.27
N VAL A 195 2.01 -5.90 5.23
CA VAL A 195 3.43 -6.25 5.37
C VAL A 195 4.24 -5.09 5.94
N PHE A 196 3.95 -3.84 5.56
CA PHE A 196 4.62 -2.64 6.06
C PHE A 196 4.33 -2.41 7.55
N GLY A 197 3.05 -2.52 7.95
CA GLY A 197 2.66 -2.46 9.37
C GLY A 197 3.34 -3.55 10.20
N GLY A 198 3.46 -4.75 9.65
CA GLY A 198 4.30 -5.79 10.21
C GLY A 198 5.77 -5.34 10.33
N LEU A 199 6.39 -4.88 9.24
CA LEU A 199 7.81 -4.52 9.22
C LEU A 199 8.17 -3.52 10.34
N ILE A 200 7.31 -2.52 10.58
CA ILE A 200 7.47 -1.56 11.68
C ILE A 200 7.60 -2.29 13.02
N ASN A 201 6.74 -3.24 13.31
CA ASN A 201 6.74 -4.00 14.56
C ASN A 201 7.97 -4.91 14.71
N ASP A 202 8.60 -5.32 13.61
CA ASP A 202 9.81 -6.15 13.63
C ASP A 202 11.09 -5.32 13.79
N VAL A 203 11.10 -4.08 13.28
CA VAL A 203 12.32 -3.28 13.13
C VAL A 203 12.44 -2.19 14.20
N VAL A 204 11.32 -1.71 14.76
CA VAL A 204 11.31 -0.63 15.77
C VAL A 204 11.38 -1.18 17.21
N PRO A 205 12.29 -0.66 18.07
CA PRO A 205 12.40 -1.10 19.46
C PRO A 205 11.13 -0.83 20.28
N ARG A 206 10.71 -1.81 21.10
CA ARG A 206 9.48 -1.75 21.92
C ARG A 206 9.31 -0.45 22.73
N PRO A 207 10.34 0.11 23.38
CA PRO A 207 10.19 1.35 24.16
C PRO A 207 9.88 2.59 23.32
N LEU A 208 10.13 2.54 22.01
CA LEU A 208 10.01 3.68 21.10
C LEU A 208 8.81 3.58 20.16
N LEU A 209 8.10 2.43 20.14
CA LEU A 209 6.93 2.23 19.28
C LEU A 209 5.86 3.30 19.48
N GLY A 210 5.53 3.64 20.73
CA GLY A 210 4.52 4.67 21.00
C GLY A 210 4.90 6.06 20.47
N ARG A 211 6.18 6.44 20.60
CA ARG A 211 6.70 7.71 20.06
C ARG A 211 6.72 7.70 18.54
N PHE A 212 7.06 6.56 17.95
CA PHE A 212 7.11 6.36 16.52
C PHE A 212 5.72 6.45 15.88
N TYR A 213 4.71 5.77 16.42
CA TYR A 213 3.33 5.90 15.92
C TYR A 213 2.77 7.32 16.11
N GLY A 214 3.18 8.02 17.17
CA GLY A 214 2.87 9.45 17.34
C GLY A 214 3.47 10.32 16.22
N LEU A 215 4.74 10.10 15.86
CA LEU A 215 5.40 10.79 14.76
C LEU A 215 4.77 10.45 13.39
N PHE A 216 4.46 9.18 13.15
CA PHE A 216 3.71 8.73 11.96
C PHE A 216 2.39 9.49 11.82
N ARG A 217 1.63 9.58 12.91
CA ARG A 217 0.36 10.30 12.93
C ARG A 217 0.56 11.79 12.63
N ALA A 218 1.59 12.41 13.22
CA ALA A 218 1.91 13.81 12.99
C ALA A 218 2.29 14.08 11.52
N VAL A 219 3.17 13.27 10.94
CA VAL A 219 3.57 13.38 9.53
C VAL A 219 2.36 13.19 8.61
N SER A 220 1.57 12.14 8.82
CA SER A 220 0.35 11.91 8.02
C SER A 220 -0.63 13.09 8.10
N LEU A 221 -0.79 13.73 9.26
CA LEU A 221 -1.62 14.93 9.40
C LEU A 221 -1.03 16.12 8.63
N ILE A 222 0.28 16.34 8.72
CA ILE A 222 1.00 17.38 7.98
C ILE A 222 0.83 17.17 6.48
N ASP A 223 0.97 15.94 6.00
CA ASP A 223 0.77 15.59 4.59
C ASP A 223 -0.65 15.92 4.14
N GLY A 224 -1.64 15.64 5.00
CA GLY A 224 -3.02 16.04 4.76
C GLY A 224 -3.22 17.55 4.68
N MET A 225 -2.56 18.32 5.55
CA MET A 225 -2.61 19.78 5.53
C MET A 225 -1.96 20.35 4.28
N ILE A 226 -0.78 19.86 3.89
CA ILE A 226 -0.05 20.30 2.70
C ILE A 226 -0.86 19.99 1.44
N PHE A 227 -1.36 18.75 1.32
CA PHE A 227 -2.18 18.35 0.18
C PHE A 227 -3.46 19.17 0.09
N GLY A 228 -4.15 19.38 1.21
CA GLY A 228 -5.35 20.22 1.28
C GLY A 228 -5.06 21.67 0.89
N PHE A 229 -3.97 22.25 1.39
CA PHE A 229 -3.54 23.61 1.05
C PHE A 229 -3.21 23.76 -0.44
N LEU A 230 -2.53 22.79 -1.05
CA LEU A 230 -2.15 22.85 -2.47
C LEU A 230 -3.31 22.58 -3.44
N ILE A 231 -4.35 21.84 -3.02
CA ILE A 231 -5.50 21.51 -3.89
C ILE A 231 -6.68 22.47 -3.71
N MET A 232 -6.91 23.00 -2.49
CA MET A 232 -8.02 23.92 -2.20
C MET A 232 -7.61 25.39 -2.08
N GLY A 233 -6.32 25.70 -2.09
CA GLY A 233 -5.78 27.08 -2.15
C GLY A 233 -5.46 27.49 -3.58
#